data_AF-A0A831RJY1-F1
#
_entry.id   AF-A0A831RJY1-F1
#
_cell.length_a   1.000
_cell.length_b   1.000
_cell.length_c   1.000
_cell.angle_alpha   90.00
_cell.angle_beta   90.00
_cell.angle_gamma   90.00
#
_symmetry.space_group_name_H-M   'P 1'
#
loop_
_entity.id
_entity.type
_entity.pdbx_description
1 polymer ?
#
loop_
_entity_poly.entity_id
_entity_poly.type
_entity_poly.pdbx_seq_one_letter_code
_entity_poly.pdbx_strand_id
1 'polypeptide(L)'
;MTESDLFLPGSICILHSLGDDRQVARRLAQMGILPGSRLRIVRAAPLGGTLEVASDQGELFALRREEMAGLDCRLVAAPLTSPAIRPGQTCTVLSLEGGRAFRQRMTEKSLRPGSRIRIGEPGTHGLLVSDAATGATIALGRGEAARIIVGLTPGGTPE
;
A
#
# COMPACT_ATOMS: atom_id res chain seq x y z
N MET A 1 -18.17 1.16 5.10
CA MET A 1 -16.81 1.20 4.53
C MET A 1 -15.92 0.47 5.53
N THR A 2 -15.51 -0.77 5.25
CA THR A 2 -14.80 -1.63 6.22
C THR A 2 -13.29 -1.41 6.10
N GLU A 3 -12.58 -1.49 7.22
CA GLU A 3 -11.11 -1.32 7.30
C GLU A 3 -10.33 -2.27 6.36
N SER A 4 -10.94 -3.40 5.98
CA SER A 4 -10.38 -4.34 5.01
C SER A 4 -10.22 -3.77 3.58
N ASP A 5 -10.92 -2.70 3.22
CA ASP A 5 -10.78 -2.06 1.89
C ASP A 5 -9.50 -1.22 1.74
N LEU A 6 -8.85 -0.89 2.87
CA LEU A 6 -7.57 -0.19 2.89
C LEU A 6 -6.43 -1.04 2.31
N PHE A 7 -6.55 -2.36 2.44
CA PHE A 7 -5.53 -3.34 2.08
C PHE A 7 -5.69 -3.81 0.62
N LEU A 8 -5.29 -2.93 -0.31
CA LEU A 8 -5.22 -3.24 -1.73
C LEU A 8 -3.96 -4.06 -2.07
N PRO A 9 -3.95 -4.81 -3.19
CA PRO A 9 -2.73 -5.45 -3.70
C PRO A 9 -1.57 -4.46 -3.79
N GLY A 10 -0.39 -4.85 -3.31
CA GLY A 10 0.79 -3.98 -3.17
C GLY A 10 0.89 -3.23 -1.83
N SER A 11 -0.14 -3.28 -0.99
CA SER A 11 -0.08 -2.70 0.36
C SER A 11 0.88 -3.46 1.25
N ILE A 12 1.55 -2.74 2.14
CA ILE A 12 2.48 -3.28 3.14
C ILE A 12 2.06 -2.76 4.51
N CYS A 13 1.89 -3.67 5.46
CA CYS A 13 1.68 -3.33 6.86
C CYS A 13 2.69 -4.00 7.78
N ILE A 14 2.86 -3.40 8.95
CA ILE A 14 3.62 -3.97 10.06
C ILE A 14 2.62 -4.44 11.11
N LEU A 15 2.70 -5.71 11.46
CA LEU A 15 1.87 -6.31 12.50
C LEU A 15 2.34 -5.82 13.87
N HIS A 16 1.45 -5.26 14.69
CA HIS A 16 1.72 -4.88 16.09
C HIS A 16 1.18 -5.93 17.06
N SER A 17 0.00 -6.49 16.79
CA SER A 17 -0.59 -7.55 17.59
C SER A 17 -1.41 -8.50 16.73
N LEU A 18 -1.45 -9.77 17.14
CA LEU A 18 -2.18 -10.84 16.45
C LEU A 18 -3.70 -10.84 16.72
N GLY A 19 -4.20 -9.90 17.53
CA GLY A 19 -5.60 -9.80 17.89
C GLY A 19 -6.04 -10.82 18.95
N ASP A 20 -7.34 -10.83 19.25
CA ASP A 20 -7.93 -11.64 20.33
C ASP A 20 -8.33 -13.06 19.90
N ASP A 21 -8.41 -13.34 18.60
CA ASP A 21 -8.70 -14.68 18.10
C ASP A 21 -7.50 -15.61 18.30
N ARG A 22 -7.59 -16.47 19.33
CA ARG A 22 -6.52 -17.40 19.69
C ARG A 22 -6.19 -18.42 18.59
N GLN A 23 -7.16 -18.83 17.78
CA GLN A 23 -6.91 -19.80 16.73
C GLN A 23 -6.10 -19.15 15.60
N VAL A 24 -6.48 -17.95 15.19
CA VAL A 24 -5.77 -17.14 14.19
C VAL A 24 -4.37 -16.79 14.69
N ALA A 25 -4.26 -16.25 15.91
CA ALA A 25 -2.98 -15.87 16.50
C ALA A 25 -2.02 -17.06 16.60
N ARG A 26 -2.49 -18.22 17.06
CA ARG A 26 -1.67 -19.43 17.15
C ARG A 26 -1.21 -19.92 15.78
N ARG A 27 -2.10 -19.92 14.79
CA ARG A 27 -1.76 -20.32 13.40
C ARG A 27 -0.71 -19.40 12.81
N LEU A 28 -0.89 -18.08 12.94
CA LEU A 28 0.07 -17.08 12.46
C LEU A 28 1.44 -17.22 13.14
N ALA A 29 1.46 -17.37 14.47
CA ALA A 29 2.70 -17.57 15.21
C ALA A 29 3.44 -18.86 14.81
N GLN A 30 2.71 -19.95 14.52
CA GLN A 30 3.29 -21.21 14.03
C GLN A 30 3.91 -21.08 12.64
N MET A 31 3.43 -20.15 11.81
CA MET A 31 4.01 -19.79 10.51
C MET A 31 5.12 -18.74 10.63
N GLY A 32 5.55 -18.37 11.86
CA GLY A 32 6.58 -17.37 12.09
C GLY A 32 6.10 -15.92 11.94
N ILE A 33 4.78 -15.69 11.84
CA ILE A 33 4.19 -14.36 11.78
C ILE A 33 3.96 -13.85 13.20
N LEU A 34 4.74 -12.86 13.61
CA LEU A 34 4.77 -12.33 14.97
C LEU A 34 4.64 -10.80 14.95
N PRO A 35 4.34 -10.16 16.10
CA PRO A 35 4.50 -8.71 16.24
C PRO A 35 5.86 -8.24 15.69
N GLY A 36 5.84 -7.26 14.79
CA GLY A 36 6.97 -6.76 14.03
C GLY A 36 7.09 -7.30 12.60
N SER A 37 6.43 -8.42 12.28
CA SER A 37 6.43 -9.01 10.93
C SER A 37 5.86 -8.03 9.90
N ARG A 38 6.46 -8.02 8.71
CA ARG A 38 6.00 -7.21 7.58
C ARG A 38 5.15 -8.07 6.67
N LEU A 39 3.91 -7.64 6.47
CA LEU A 39 2.95 -8.34 5.63
C LEU A 39 2.72 -7.53 4.35
N ARG A 40 2.91 -8.17 3.20
CA ARG A 40 2.62 -7.58 1.88
C ARG A 40 1.42 -8.26 1.26
N ILE A 41 0.41 -7.48 0.90
CA ILE A 41 -0.75 -7.98 0.16
C ILE A 41 -0.33 -8.22 -1.29
N VAL A 42 -0.33 -9.49 -1.71
CA VAL A 42 0.03 -9.87 -3.07
C VAL A 42 -1.15 -9.69 -4.00
N ARG A 43 -2.31 -10.19 -3.59
CA ARG A 43 -3.57 -10.07 -4.34
C ARG A 43 -4.78 -10.33 -3.46
N ALA A 44 -5.94 -9.86 -3.89
CA ALA A 44 -7.22 -10.30 -3.33
C ALA A 44 -7.76 -11.47 -4.16
N ALA A 45 -8.45 -12.40 -3.50
CA ALA A 45 -9.16 -13.48 -4.20
C ALA A 45 -10.29 -12.90 -5.09
N PRO A 46 -10.54 -13.49 -6.28
CA PRO A 46 -11.51 -12.96 -7.25
C PRO A 46 -12.95 -12.90 -6.72
N LEU A 47 -13.31 -13.81 -5.81
CA LEU A 47 -14.63 -13.86 -5.17
C LEU A 47 -14.70 -13.07 -3.86
N GLY A 48 -13.66 -12.31 -3.52
CA GLY A 48 -13.56 -11.62 -2.24
C GLY A 48 -13.26 -12.55 -1.07
N GLY A 49 -13.35 -12.04 0.16
CA GLY A 49 -13.21 -12.82 1.40
C GLY A 49 -11.79 -13.16 1.84
N THR A 50 -10.84 -13.31 0.92
CA THR A 50 -9.46 -13.70 1.25
C THR A 50 -8.42 -12.81 0.56
N LEU A 51 -7.31 -12.57 1.26
CA LEU A 51 -6.12 -11.88 0.81
C LEU A 51 -4.97 -12.90 0.74
N GLU A 52 -4.23 -12.90 -0.36
CA GLU A 52 -2.96 -13.59 -0.43
C GLU A 52 -1.88 -12.63 0.10
N VAL A 53 -1.19 -13.06 1.14
CA VAL A 53 -0.25 -12.26 1.91
C VAL A 53 1.12 -12.91 1.85
N ALA A 54 2.15 -12.11 1.62
CA ALA A 54 3.54 -12.50 1.74
C ALA A 54 4.11 -12.00 3.07
N SER A 55 4.83 -12.86 3.80
CA SER A 55 5.63 -12.46 4.95
C SER A 55 6.99 -11.88 4.52
N ASP A 56 7.73 -11.28 5.45
CA ASP A 56 9.11 -10.85 5.22
C ASP A 56 10.07 -12.01 4.93
N GLN A 57 9.69 -13.24 5.32
CA GLN A 57 10.42 -14.46 5.01
C GLN A 57 10.11 -15.01 3.60
N GLY A 58 9.22 -14.35 2.85
CA GLY A 58 8.85 -14.72 1.48
C GLY A 58 7.80 -15.83 1.39
N GLU A 59 7.28 -16.31 2.52
CA GLU A 59 6.21 -17.30 2.53
C GLU A 59 4.87 -16.65 2.15
N LEU A 60 4.11 -17.34 1.29
CA LEU A 60 2.78 -16.92 0.85
C LEU A 60 1.71 -17.70 1.59
N PHE A 61 0.74 -16.99 2.16
CA PHE A 61 -0.39 -17.60 2.84
C PHE A 61 -1.70 -16.85 2.56
N ALA A 62 -2.80 -17.56 2.71
CA ALA A 62 -4.14 -17.01 2.60
C ALA A 62 -4.61 -16.51 3.98
N LEU A 63 -4.99 -15.24 4.05
CA LEU A 63 -5.57 -14.59 5.22
C LEU A 63 -6.96 -14.09 4.87
N ARG A 64 -7.97 -14.46 5.66
CA ARG A 64 -9.33 -13.96 5.43
C ARG A 64 -9.41 -12.48 5.79
N ARG A 65 -10.34 -11.77 5.15
CA ARG A 65 -10.59 -10.35 5.43
C ARG A 65 -11.07 -10.14 6.86
N GLU A 66 -11.85 -11.08 7.41
CA GLU A 66 -12.27 -11.06 8.82
C GLU A 66 -11.07 -11.20 9.78
N GLU A 67 -10.13 -12.10 9.46
CA GLU A 67 -8.92 -12.32 10.27
C GLU A 67 -8.04 -11.07 10.22
N MET A 68 -7.83 -10.51 9.03
CA MET A 68 -7.06 -9.27 8.85
C MET A 68 -7.65 -8.09 9.61
N ALA A 69 -8.99 -7.98 9.67
CA ALA A 69 -9.65 -6.93 10.43
C ALA A 69 -9.48 -7.11 11.95
N GLY A 70 -9.24 -8.34 12.42
CA GLY A 70 -8.93 -8.63 13.82
C GLY A 70 -7.46 -8.43 14.20
N LEU A 71 -6.56 -8.26 13.23
CA LEU A 71 -5.15 -7.99 13.49
C LEU A 71 -4.92 -6.49 13.73
N ASP A 72 -4.08 -6.16 14.71
CA ASP A 72 -3.58 -4.80 14.85
C ASP A 72 -2.40 -4.60 13.90
N CYS A 73 -2.70 -4.03 12.73
CA CYS A 73 -1.72 -3.79 11.68
C CYS A 73 -1.63 -2.30 11.35
N ARG A 74 -0.40 -1.78 11.32
CA ARG A 74 -0.14 -0.43 10.81
C ARG A 74 0.24 -0.48 9.34
N LEU A 75 -0.60 0.12 8.49
CA LEU A 75 -0.28 0.33 7.08
C LEU A 75 0.91 1.29 6.95
N VAL A 76 1.98 0.84 6.28
CA VAL A 76 3.21 1.62 6.07
C VAL A 76 3.49 1.90 4.59
N ALA A 77 2.88 1.15 3.69
CA ALA A 77 2.88 1.46 2.27
C ALA A 77 1.58 1.01 1.61
N ALA A 78 1.17 1.72 0.56
CA ALA A 78 -0.02 1.38 -0.20
C ALA A 78 0.10 1.88 -1.65
N PRO A 79 -0.68 1.30 -2.59
CA PRO A 79 -0.85 1.87 -3.92
C PRO A 79 -1.41 3.29 -3.84
N LEU A 80 -1.06 4.17 -4.78
CA LEU A 80 -1.60 5.54 -4.84
C LEU A 80 -3.13 5.61 -4.91
N THR A 81 -3.78 4.56 -5.39
CA THR A 81 -5.24 4.45 -5.42
C THR A 81 -5.85 4.05 -4.08
N SER A 82 -5.05 3.79 -3.05
CA SER A 82 -5.54 3.36 -1.75
C SER A 82 -6.34 4.47 -1.08
N PRO A 83 -7.51 4.16 -0.51
CA PRO A 83 -8.27 5.10 0.28
C PRO A 83 -7.59 5.43 1.61
N ALA A 84 -6.38 4.92 1.91
CA ALA A 84 -5.57 5.40 3.02
C ALA A 84 -4.84 6.71 2.70
N ILE A 85 -4.64 7.01 1.42
CA ILE A 85 -3.91 8.19 0.95
C ILE A 85 -4.88 9.34 0.77
N ARG A 86 -4.57 10.50 1.38
CA ARG A 86 -5.43 11.70 1.32
C ARG A 86 -4.85 12.73 0.34
N PRO A 87 -5.70 13.51 -0.36
CA PRO A 87 -5.25 14.72 -1.04
C PRO A 87 -4.52 15.65 -0.07
N GLY A 88 -3.50 16.33 -0.57
CA GLY A 88 -2.61 17.20 0.21
C GLY A 88 -1.46 16.47 0.92
N GLN A 89 -1.55 15.15 1.10
CA GLN A 89 -0.50 14.35 1.76
C GLN A 89 0.77 14.29 0.92
N THR A 90 1.93 14.27 1.56
CA THR A 90 3.20 13.96 0.89
C THR A 90 3.60 12.53 1.20
N CYS A 91 3.93 11.77 0.16
CA CYS A 91 4.33 10.38 0.24
C CYS A 91 5.64 10.16 -0.53
N THR A 92 6.38 9.12 -0.19
CA THR A 92 7.59 8.73 -0.92
C THR A 92 7.28 7.53 -1.80
N VAL A 93 7.62 7.59 -3.09
CA VAL A 93 7.50 6.44 -3.99
C VAL A 93 8.48 5.36 -3.55
N LEU A 94 7.97 4.18 -3.19
CA LEU A 94 8.80 3.05 -2.79
C LEU A 94 9.08 2.12 -3.97
N SER A 95 8.05 1.80 -4.77
CA SER A 95 8.20 0.91 -5.93
C SER A 95 7.22 1.22 -7.05
N LEU A 96 7.56 0.72 -8.25
CA LEU A 96 6.78 0.81 -9.47
C LEU A 96 6.48 -0.61 -9.99
N GLU A 97 5.29 -1.11 -9.68
CA GLU A 97 4.75 -2.45 -9.97
C GLU A 97 4.22 -2.55 -11.42
N GLY A 98 5.04 -2.18 -12.39
CA GLY A 98 4.72 -2.25 -13.81
C GLY A 98 5.88 -2.75 -14.66
N GLY A 99 5.57 -3.11 -15.92
CA GLY A 99 6.56 -3.56 -16.89
C GLY A 99 7.54 -2.46 -17.33
N ARG A 100 8.53 -2.83 -18.16
CA ARG A 100 9.60 -1.91 -18.62
C ARG A 100 9.08 -0.58 -19.18
N ALA A 101 8.11 -0.64 -20.09
CA ALA A 101 7.53 0.57 -20.71
C ALA A 101 6.85 1.50 -19.69
N PHE A 102 6.20 0.94 -18.66
CA PHE A 102 5.59 1.73 -17.59
C PHE A 102 6.66 2.45 -16.76
N ARG A 103 7.71 1.73 -16.35
CA ARG A 103 8.81 2.30 -15.56
C ARG A 103 9.54 3.41 -16.32
N GLN A 104 9.76 3.23 -17.62
CA GLN A 104 10.36 4.24 -18.48
C GLN A 104 9.52 5.53 -18.51
N ARG A 105 8.21 5.42 -18.74
CA ARG A 105 7.29 6.57 -18.73
C ARG A 105 7.25 7.29 -17.37
N MET A 106 7.25 6.53 -16.27
CA MET A 106 7.30 7.13 -14.93
C MET A 106 8.60 7.89 -14.70
N THR A 107 9.72 7.31 -15.15
CA THR A 107 11.06 7.91 -15.08
C THR A 107 11.14 9.22 -15.88
N GLU A 108 10.53 9.27 -17.08
CA GLU A 108 10.40 10.47 -17.91
C GLU A 108 9.53 11.54 -17.24
N LYS A 109 8.49 11.12 -16.51
CA LYS A 109 7.65 11.97 -15.65
C LYS A 109 8.30 12.32 -14.30
N SER A 110 9.59 12.03 -14.10
CA SER A 110 10.34 12.25 -12.85
C SER A 110 9.86 11.43 -11.63
N LEU A 111 9.03 10.41 -11.83
CA LEU A 111 8.62 9.46 -10.81
C LEU A 111 9.55 8.26 -10.78
N ARG A 112 10.35 8.15 -9.72
CA ARG A 112 11.28 7.05 -9.47
C ARG A 112 11.13 6.58 -8.03
N PRO A 113 11.54 5.33 -7.70
CA PRO A 113 11.73 4.95 -6.30
C PRO A 113 12.61 5.98 -5.57
N GLY A 114 12.13 6.48 -4.44
CA GLY A 114 12.72 7.58 -3.66
C GLY A 114 12.13 8.97 -3.93
N SER A 115 11.38 9.17 -5.02
CA SER A 115 10.74 10.47 -5.30
C SER A 115 9.72 10.82 -4.20
N ARG A 116 9.76 12.06 -3.70
CA ARG A 116 8.75 12.60 -2.79
C ARG A 116 7.68 13.30 -3.63
N ILE A 117 6.43 12.88 -3.47
CA ILE A 117 5.30 13.41 -4.22
C ILE A 117 4.21 13.90 -3.29
N ARG A 118 3.58 15.01 -3.64
CA ARG A 118 2.38 15.53 -3.00
C ARG A 118 1.17 15.08 -3.77
N ILE A 119 0.21 14.51 -3.07
CA ILE A 119 -1.05 14.06 -3.65
C ILE A 119 -1.91 15.30 -3.89
N GLY A 120 -2.24 15.56 -5.14
CA GLY A 120 -3.19 16.61 -5.52
C GLY A 120 -4.63 16.14 -5.39
N GLU A 121 -5.56 17.00 -5.77
CA GLU A 121 -6.96 16.60 -5.87
C GLU A 121 -7.16 15.59 -7.02
N PRO A 122 -8.12 14.66 -6.88
CA PRO A 122 -8.53 13.81 -7.99
C PRO A 122 -9.07 14.70 -9.11
N GLY A 123 -8.36 14.74 -10.24
CA GLY A 123 -8.78 15.47 -11.42
C GLY A 123 -9.77 14.67 -12.27
N THR A 124 -10.33 15.31 -13.29
CA THR A 124 -11.33 14.73 -14.19
C THR A 124 -10.88 13.43 -14.88
N HIS A 125 -9.57 13.25 -15.08
CA HIS A 125 -8.98 12.12 -15.82
C HIS A 125 -8.02 11.25 -14.98
N GLY A 126 -7.98 11.43 -13.66
CA GLY A 126 -7.10 10.63 -12.80
C GLY A 126 -6.58 11.37 -11.58
N LEU A 127 -5.58 10.78 -10.93
CA LEU A 127 -4.94 11.36 -9.76
C LEU A 127 -3.85 12.35 -10.20
N LEU A 128 -3.93 13.58 -9.71
CA LEU A 128 -2.84 14.54 -9.87
C LEU A 128 -1.83 14.32 -8.74
N VAL A 129 -0.55 14.25 -9.10
CA VAL A 129 0.54 14.25 -8.12
C VAL A 129 1.54 15.32 -8.51
N SER A 130 2.06 16.06 -7.53
CA SER A 130 3.09 17.06 -7.75
C SER A 130 4.40 16.54 -7.18
N ASP A 131 5.47 16.58 -7.96
CA ASP A 131 6.80 16.27 -7.45
C ASP A 131 7.24 17.34 -6.45
N ALA A 132 7.68 16.93 -5.25
CA ALA A 132 8.00 17.86 -4.17
C ALA A 132 9.33 18.61 -4.39
N ALA A 133 10.22 18.11 -5.26
CA ALA A 133 11.49 18.74 -5.56
C ALA A 133 11.38 19.77 -6.69
N THR A 134 10.57 19.47 -7.71
CA THR A 134 10.44 20.27 -8.93
C THR A 134 9.14 21.06 -9.00
N GLY A 135 8.13 20.72 -8.20
CA GLY A 135 6.78 21.27 -8.28
C GLY A 135 6.00 20.82 -9.52
N ALA A 136 6.58 19.96 -10.37
CA ALA A 136 5.96 19.50 -11.60
C ALA A 136 4.70 18.67 -11.30
N THR A 137 3.58 19.05 -11.91
CA THR A 137 2.32 18.31 -11.75
C THR A 137 2.19 17.24 -12.82
N ILE A 138 1.90 16.02 -12.37
CA ILE A 138 1.85 14.81 -13.17
C ILE A 138 0.45 14.23 -13.03
N ALA A 139 -0.26 14.10 -14.14
CA ALA A 139 -1.51 13.35 -14.18
C ALA A 139 -1.21 11.86 -14.31
N LEU A 140 -1.83 11.07 -13.42
CA LEU A 140 -1.76 9.62 -13.39
C LEU A 140 -3.15 9.03 -13.60
N GLY A 141 -3.29 8.17 -14.60
CA GLY A 141 -4.51 7.38 -14.75
C GLY A 141 -4.69 6.41 -13.58
N ARG A 142 -5.92 5.94 -13.33
CA ARG A 142 -6.22 4.99 -12.24
C ARG A 142 -5.36 3.72 -12.31
N GLY A 143 -5.12 3.20 -13.52
CA GLY A 143 -4.25 2.04 -13.73
C GLY A 143 -2.77 2.32 -13.52
N GLU A 144 -2.31 3.55 -13.75
CA GLU A 144 -0.94 3.94 -13.43
C GLU A 144 -0.76 4.09 -11.92
N ALA A 145 -1.68 4.80 -11.26
CA ALA A 145 -1.67 5.02 -9.82
C ALA A 145 -1.74 3.69 -9.03
N ALA A 146 -2.51 2.71 -9.50
CA ALA A 146 -2.60 1.39 -8.85
C ALA A 146 -1.26 0.61 -8.84
N ARG A 147 -0.30 1.00 -9.70
CA ARG A 147 1.02 0.36 -9.83
C ARG A 147 2.14 1.14 -9.13
N ILE A 148 1.82 2.25 -8.49
CA ILE A 148 2.80 3.08 -7.78
C ILE A 148 2.58 2.85 -6.29
N ILE A 149 3.55 2.20 -5.64
CA ILE A 149 3.51 1.95 -4.21
C ILE A 149 4.22 3.10 -3.51
N VAL A 150 3.53 3.74 -2.58
CA VAL A 150 4.08 4.83 -1.79
C VAL A 150 4.14 4.48 -0.31
N GLY A 151 5.15 4.99 0.36
CA GLY A 151 5.31 4.90 1.79
C GLY A 151 4.42 5.94 2.47
N LEU A 152 3.66 5.49 3.46
CA LEU A 152 2.89 6.34 4.34
C LEU A 152 3.84 6.79 5.45
N THR A 153 4.32 8.03 5.34
CA THR A 153 5.13 8.63 6.41
C THR A 153 4.19 9.03 7.55
N PRO A 154 4.38 8.53 8.79
CA PRO A 154 3.65 9.03 9.94
C PRO A 154 4.14 10.45 10.23
N GLY A 155 3.31 11.45 9.96
CA GLY A 155 3.64 12.85 10.24
C GLY A 155 4.21 13.60 9.05
N GLY A 156 3.34 14.08 8.18
CA GLY A 156 3.47 15.45 7.69
C GLY A 156 2.50 16.29 8.50
N THR A 157 2.98 16.91 9.57
CA THR A 157 2.29 18.04 10.18
C THR A 157 2.02 19.05 9.07
N PRO A 158 0.77 19.45 8.78
CA PRO A 158 0.56 20.78 8.24
C PRO A 158 1.01 21.73 9.36
N GLU A 159 2.01 22.57 9.09
CA GLU A 159 2.26 23.77 9.91
C GLU A 159 0.98 24.60 10.07
#